data_AF-A0AA89Q9Q5-F1
#
_entry.id   AF-A0AA89Q9Q5-F1
#
_cell.length_a   1.000
_cell.length_b   1.000
_cell.length_c   1.000
_cell.angle_alpha   90.00
_cell.angle_beta   90.00
_cell.angle_gamma   90.00
#
_symmetry.space_group_name_H-M   'P 1'
#
loop_
_entity.id
_entity.type
_entity.pdbx_description
1 polymer ?
#
loop_
_entity_poly.entity_id
_entity_poly.type
_entity_poly.pdbx_seq_one_letter_code
_entity_poly.pdbx_strand_id
1 'polypeptide(L)'
;MGEHVHNFDVLLESSSLGAPGAQQLRARTSRSQARAIRRIGEARDRAGDSGAGRANLMNAARLSGLVSAGGPGGSVSARGGGEGDGELSEMVAAGPNPVVRRLQLGTQLRQLRLERGLFVQAAAAAVGVSETKISRMELGRVGFKRADVAALLTLYGVEDAQARARFLSLAREANAPGWWQQYYDVLPSWFSTFLGLEASASTIRSYDVQCVPALLQTEDYARVVCGSVGAPRVSQIDVERRVALRMKRQELFQAQHGRVLHAVVDEGALRRPFGDSAVMRRQLEYLIESSERPDVRLQVMPFSSSGHPVAAGPFTLFSFCDTDVPDVVFIEQLDGAVYLDKPDHTGSYADVLDGLQRDSPSPQNSRELLRGLLSAA
;
A
#
# COMPACT_ATOMS: atom_id res chain seq x y z
N MET A 1 -2.27 17.59 32.67
CA MET A 1 -1.27 16.54 32.41
C MET A 1 -1.46 15.38 33.40
N GLY A 2 -2.65 14.78 33.41
CA GLY A 2 -3.06 13.81 34.45
C GLY A 2 -4.05 12.72 34.02
N GLU A 3 -4.68 12.82 32.84
CA GLU A 3 -5.70 11.83 32.41
C GLU A 3 -5.21 10.76 31.43
N HIS A 4 -3.99 10.88 30.89
CA HIS A 4 -3.45 9.90 29.93
C HIS A 4 -2.59 8.79 30.55
N VAL A 5 -2.33 8.83 31.87
CA VAL A 5 -1.55 7.78 32.55
C VAL A 5 -2.44 6.59 32.94
N HIS A 6 -3.75 6.83 33.17
CA HIS A 6 -4.66 5.78 33.65
C HIS A 6 -4.99 4.70 32.61
N ASN A 7 -4.86 4.97 31.30
CA ASN A 7 -5.23 4.00 30.27
C ASN A 7 -4.12 2.97 29.96
N PHE A 8 -2.88 3.22 30.40
CA PHE A 8 -1.77 2.29 30.18
C PHE A 8 -1.61 1.27 31.31
N ASP A 9 -1.97 1.64 32.54
CA ASP A 9 -1.94 0.71 33.69
C ASP A 9 -2.98 -0.42 33.54
N VAL A 10 -4.14 -0.13 32.93
CA VAL A 10 -5.22 -1.11 32.70
C VAL A 10 -4.83 -2.18 31.65
N LEU A 11 -3.97 -1.85 30.68
CA LEU A 11 -3.53 -2.78 29.63
C LEU A 11 -2.39 -3.74 30.08
N LEU A 12 -1.68 -3.42 31.16
CA LEU A 12 -0.61 -4.27 31.69
C LEU A 12 -1.10 -5.29 32.73
N GLU A 13 -2.24 -5.05 33.39
CA GLU A 13 -2.85 -6.01 34.31
C GLU A 13 -3.57 -7.17 33.58
N SER A 14 -3.93 -6.99 32.31
CA SER A 14 -4.51 -8.03 31.45
C SER A 14 -3.48 -8.87 30.69
N SER A 15 -2.19 -8.65 30.92
CA SER A 15 -1.09 -9.35 30.25
C SER A 15 -0.60 -10.52 31.11
N SER A 16 -0.39 -11.70 30.53
CA SER A 16 0.18 -12.89 31.18
C SER A 16 1.67 -12.76 31.57
N LEU A 17 2.17 -11.54 31.77
CA LEU A 17 3.55 -11.24 32.16
C LEU A 17 3.61 -11.21 33.69
N GLY A 18 4.37 -12.13 34.29
CA GLY A 18 4.63 -12.09 35.73
C GLY A 18 5.24 -10.74 36.17
N ALA A 19 5.00 -10.36 37.43
CA ALA A 19 5.37 -9.07 38.02
C ALA A 19 6.79 -8.52 37.69
N PRO A 20 7.85 -9.35 37.55
CA PRO A 20 9.17 -8.85 37.16
C PRO A 20 9.25 -8.31 35.73
N GLY A 21 8.46 -8.87 34.80
CA GLY A 21 8.44 -8.50 33.38
C GLY A 21 7.77 -7.15 33.12
N ALA A 22 6.68 -6.86 33.85
CA ALA A 22 6.00 -5.57 33.79
C ALA A 22 6.88 -4.43 34.34
N GLN A 23 7.69 -4.70 35.38
CA GLN A 23 8.56 -3.70 36.00
C GLN A 23 9.76 -3.31 35.11
N GLN A 24 10.34 -4.27 34.36
CA GLN A 24 11.40 -3.98 33.39
C GLN A 24 10.90 -3.18 32.18
N LEU A 25 9.67 -3.43 31.72
CA LEU A 25 9.07 -2.69 30.60
C LEU A 25 8.80 -1.23 30.98
N ARG A 26 8.24 -0.98 32.19
CA ARG A 26 8.05 0.37 32.75
C ARG A 26 9.36 1.16 32.85
N ALA A 27 10.45 0.51 33.28
CA ALA A 27 11.77 1.15 33.41
C ALA A 27 12.45 1.47 32.07
N ARG A 28 12.16 0.72 31.00
CA ARG A 28 12.70 0.95 29.65
C ARG A 28 12.00 2.09 28.92
N THR A 29 10.66 2.17 29.04
CA THR A 29 9.85 3.19 28.38
C THR A 29 10.06 4.59 29.00
N SER A 30 10.21 4.68 30.33
CA SER A 30 10.48 5.96 31.00
C SER A 30 11.85 6.54 30.66
N ARG A 31 12.88 5.67 30.51
CA ARG A 31 14.24 6.09 30.11
C ARG A 31 14.33 6.51 28.64
N SER A 32 13.52 5.92 27.74
CA SER A 32 13.51 6.31 26.33
C SER A 32 12.77 7.64 26.11
N GLN A 33 11.64 7.86 26.79
CA GLN A 33 10.91 9.13 26.77
C GLN A 33 11.73 10.27 27.38
N ALA A 34 12.40 10.06 28.51
CA ALA A 34 13.26 11.07 29.12
C ALA A 34 14.44 11.47 28.21
N ARG A 35 15.01 10.54 27.44
CA ARG A 35 16.07 10.83 26.45
C ARG A 35 15.55 11.60 25.23
N ALA A 36 14.33 11.29 24.78
CA ALA A 36 13.72 12.01 23.66
C ALA A 36 13.41 13.47 24.04
N ILE A 37 12.85 13.70 25.23
CA ILE A 37 12.53 15.05 25.74
C ILE A 37 13.82 15.87 25.94
N ARG A 38 14.88 15.26 26.50
CA ARG A 38 16.18 15.94 26.67
C ARG A 38 16.83 16.33 25.35
N ARG A 39 16.76 15.48 24.31
CA ARG A 39 17.28 15.79 22.96
C ARG A 39 16.51 16.94 22.29
N ILE A 40 15.21 17.06 22.56
CA ILE A 40 14.38 18.16 22.05
C ILE A 40 14.76 19.49 22.74
N GLY A 41 15.01 19.47 24.06
CA GLY A 41 15.52 20.63 24.80
C GLY A 41 16.91 21.09 24.30
N GLU A 42 17.85 20.15 24.17
CA GLU A 42 19.21 20.45 23.70
C GLU A 42 19.28 20.90 22.22
N ALA A 43 18.28 20.57 21.41
CA ALA A 43 18.14 21.06 20.03
C ALA A 43 17.51 22.46 19.97
N ARG A 44 16.67 22.80 20.96
CA ARG A 44 16.06 24.13 21.11
C ARG A 44 17.10 25.17 21.57
N ASP A 45 17.97 24.81 22.51
CA ASP A 45 18.98 25.74 23.04
C ASP A 45 20.13 26.02 22.05
N ARG A 46 20.35 25.12 21.07
CA ARG A 46 21.35 25.30 19.99
C ARG A 46 20.87 26.15 18.82
N ALA A 47 19.55 26.34 18.67
CA ALA A 47 18.98 27.09 17.56
C ALA A 47 18.62 28.50 18.04
N GLY A 48 19.62 29.37 18.09
CA GLY A 48 19.51 30.76 18.51
C GLY A 48 18.38 31.53 17.81
N ASP A 49 17.91 32.54 18.54
CA ASP A 49 16.71 33.33 18.27
C ASP A 49 16.89 34.27 17.07
N SER A 50 16.33 33.91 15.93
CA SER A 50 16.01 34.86 14.86
C SER A 50 14.75 34.40 14.12
N GLY A 51 13.69 35.16 14.34
CA GLY A 51 12.37 34.96 13.72
C GLY A 51 12.38 35.38 12.26
N ALA A 52 12.23 34.39 11.37
CA ALA A 52 11.50 34.44 10.10
C ALA A 52 11.85 33.17 9.32
N GLY A 53 10.95 32.18 9.26
CA GLY A 53 11.11 31.01 8.37
C GLY A 53 11.02 29.61 8.99
N ARG A 54 10.40 29.42 10.16
CA ARG A 54 10.39 28.11 10.87
C ARG A 54 9.05 27.33 10.87
N ALA A 55 8.16 27.58 9.92
CA ALA A 55 6.94 26.75 9.77
C ALA A 55 7.04 25.61 8.74
N ASN A 56 8.13 25.48 7.98
CA ASN A 56 8.21 24.53 6.86
C ASN A 56 9.19 23.35 7.01
N LEU A 57 9.70 23.08 8.21
CA LEU A 57 10.79 22.10 8.40
C LEU A 57 10.46 20.83 9.18
N MET A 58 9.19 20.56 9.52
CA MET A 58 8.81 19.30 10.20
C MET A 58 7.81 18.40 9.47
N ASN A 59 7.26 18.81 8.30
CA ASN A 59 6.37 17.96 7.50
C ASN A 59 6.94 17.55 6.13
N ALA A 60 8.19 17.91 5.83
CA ALA A 60 8.87 17.55 4.57
C ALA A 60 9.62 16.21 4.62
N ALA A 61 9.69 15.53 5.78
CA ALA A 61 10.34 14.22 5.94
C ALA A 61 9.38 13.02 5.75
N ARG A 62 8.34 13.20 4.93
CA ARG A 62 7.37 12.16 4.54
C ARG A 62 7.15 12.13 3.02
N LEU A 63 8.22 12.42 2.28
CA LEU A 63 8.28 12.37 0.83
C LEU A 63 8.96 11.06 0.43
N SER A 64 8.14 10.01 0.32
CA SER A 64 8.33 8.79 -0.47
C SER A 64 9.73 8.11 -0.46
N GLY A 65 9.74 6.82 -0.14
CA GLY A 65 10.93 6.00 -0.01
C GLY A 65 11.51 5.50 -1.33
N LEU A 66 12.12 6.37 -2.11
CA LEU A 66 13.02 5.95 -3.20
C LEU A 66 14.46 6.33 -2.88
N VAL A 67 15.02 5.66 -1.88
CA VAL A 67 16.47 5.52 -1.71
C VAL A 67 16.80 4.07 -1.98
N SER A 68 17.25 3.76 -3.20
CA SER A 68 17.99 2.54 -3.45
C SER A 68 19.48 2.89 -3.42
N ALA A 69 20.23 2.18 -2.57
CA ALA A 69 21.68 2.24 -2.53
C ALA A 69 22.26 1.63 -3.81
N GLY A 70 23.11 2.39 -4.50
CA GLY A 70 23.69 2.00 -5.78
C GLY A 70 24.61 0.77 -5.73
N GLY A 71 24.67 0.09 -6.87
CA GLY A 71 25.68 -0.92 -7.27
C GLY A 71 25.72 -1.03 -8.80
N PRO A 72 26.88 -1.31 -9.42
CA PRO A 72 27.24 -0.75 -10.73
C PRO A 72 26.83 -1.60 -11.95
N GLY A 73 26.51 -0.90 -13.04
CA GLY A 73 27.04 -1.12 -14.39
C GLY A 73 26.64 -2.40 -15.13
N GLY A 74 25.81 -2.26 -16.16
CA GLY A 74 25.62 -3.26 -17.20
C GLY A 74 25.00 -2.64 -18.46
N SER A 75 25.84 -2.25 -19.42
CA SER A 75 25.42 -1.76 -20.73
C SER A 75 24.88 -2.90 -21.60
N VAL A 76 23.69 -2.75 -22.17
CA VAL A 76 23.22 -3.60 -23.27
C VAL A 76 22.66 -2.73 -24.40
N SER A 77 23.19 -3.02 -25.58
CA SER A 77 23.00 -2.35 -26.87
C SER A 77 21.61 -2.59 -27.45
N ALA A 78 21.02 -1.54 -28.02
CA ALA A 78 19.76 -1.59 -28.76
C ALA A 78 19.99 -1.92 -30.25
N ARG A 79 19.21 -2.84 -30.79
CA ARG A 79 18.89 -2.94 -32.22
C ARG A 79 17.38 -3.14 -32.36
N GLY A 80 16.78 -2.36 -33.25
CA GLY A 80 15.33 -2.18 -33.33
C GLY A 80 14.65 -2.79 -34.55
N GLY A 81 13.37 -2.43 -34.67
CA GLY A 81 12.62 -2.32 -35.92
C GLY A 81 11.54 -3.39 -36.15
N GLY A 82 10.27 -2.94 -36.24
CA GLY A 82 9.26 -3.57 -37.12
C GLY A 82 7.92 -3.94 -36.51
N GLU A 83 6.95 -3.01 -36.63
CA GLU A 83 5.54 -3.17 -37.04
C GLU A 83 4.68 -4.35 -36.54
N GLY A 84 3.50 -4.02 -35.97
CA GLY A 84 2.42 -4.99 -35.78
C GLY A 84 1.26 -4.48 -34.93
N ASP A 85 0.49 -3.52 -35.43
CA ASP A 85 -0.73 -2.95 -34.79
C ASP A 85 -1.90 -3.95 -34.59
N GLY A 86 -1.62 -5.25 -34.55
CA GLY A 86 -2.57 -6.34 -34.34
C GLY A 86 -2.38 -7.14 -33.04
N GLU A 87 -1.28 -6.98 -32.31
CA GLU A 87 -0.99 -7.77 -31.09
C GLU A 87 -1.53 -7.14 -29.79
N LEU A 88 -1.93 -5.87 -29.81
CA LEU A 88 -2.35 -5.13 -28.61
C LEU A 88 -3.70 -5.59 -28.04
N SER A 89 -4.56 -6.23 -28.85
CA SER A 89 -5.90 -6.66 -28.42
C SER A 89 -5.89 -7.98 -27.63
N GLU A 90 -4.88 -8.83 -27.83
CA GLU A 90 -4.78 -10.15 -27.16
C GLU A 90 -3.93 -10.10 -25.88
N MET A 91 -3.16 -9.03 -25.68
CA MET A 91 -2.29 -8.81 -24.51
C MET A 91 -2.99 -8.20 -23.28
N VAL A 92 -4.31 -7.94 -23.36
CA VAL A 92 -5.10 -7.32 -22.27
C VAL A 92 -5.69 -8.35 -21.30
N ALA A 93 -5.54 -9.65 -21.57
CA ALA A 93 -5.65 -10.65 -20.51
C ALA A 93 -4.38 -10.53 -19.63
N ALA A 94 -4.40 -9.63 -18.65
CA ALA A 94 -3.38 -9.55 -17.63
C ALA A 94 -3.11 -10.98 -17.13
N GLY A 95 -1.91 -11.50 -17.40
CA GLY A 95 -1.52 -12.84 -17.00
C GLY A 95 -1.77 -13.07 -15.49
N PRO A 96 -1.85 -14.33 -15.03
CA PRO A 96 -2.28 -14.66 -13.67
C PRO A 96 -1.58 -13.77 -12.65
N ASN A 97 -2.35 -12.97 -11.88
CA ASN A 97 -1.75 -12.03 -10.94
C ASN A 97 -1.06 -12.80 -9.81
N PRO A 98 0.28 -12.81 -9.75
CA PRO A 98 1.00 -13.73 -8.89
C PRO A 98 0.83 -13.39 -7.40
N VAL A 99 0.53 -12.15 -7.04
CA VAL A 99 0.30 -11.77 -5.63
C VAL A 99 -0.97 -12.39 -5.10
N VAL A 100 -2.09 -12.26 -5.82
CA VAL A 100 -3.35 -12.86 -5.37
C VAL A 100 -3.31 -14.38 -5.45
N ARG A 101 -2.65 -14.96 -6.46
CA ARG A 101 -2.41 -16.40 -6.49
C ARG A 101 -1.59 -16.90 -5.30
N ARG A 102 -0.61 -16.11 -4.83
CA ARG A 102 0.12 -16.39 -3.58
C ARG A 102 -0.79 -16.30 -2.35
N LEU A 103 -1.65 -15.28 -2.25
CA LEU A 103 -2.59 -15.12 -1.13
C LEU A 103 -3.61 -16.26 -1.08
N GLN A 104 -4.19 -16.62 -2.23
CA GLN A 104 -5.14 -17.72 -2.37
C GLN A 104 -4.50 -19.05 -1.94
N LEU A 105 -3.33 -19.38 -2.48
CA LEU A 105 -2.61 -20.60 -2.11
C LEU A 105 -2.21 -20.61 -0.63
N GLY A 106 -1.68 -19.49 -0.12
CA GLY A 106 -1.29 -19.37 1.28
C GLY A 106 -2.47 -19.58 2.22
N THR A 107 -3.62 -18.95 1.93
CA THR A 107 -4.84 -19.05 2.73
C THR A 107 -5.39 -20.47 2.73
N GLN A 108 -5.48 -21.11 1.56
CA GLN A 108 -5.96 -22.50 1.46
C GLN A 108 -5.01 -23.49 2.17
N LEU A 109 -3.69 -23.33 2.05
CA LEU A 109 -2.73 -24.16 2.80
C LEU A 109 -2.83 -23.95 4.31
N ARG A 110 -3.07 -22.72 4.76
CA ARG A 110 -3.29 -22.41 6.18
C ARG A 110 -4.58 -23.05 6.70
N GLN A 111 -5.67 -22.96 5.94
CA GLN A 111 -6.95 -23.60 6.30
C GLN A 111 -6.77 -25.11 6.48
N LEU A 112 -6.17 -25.78 5.49
CA LEU A 112 -5.87 -27.22 5.56
C LEU A 112 -5.02 -27.59 6.79
N ARG A 113 -4.02 -26.76 7.13
CA ARG A 113 -3.20 -26.97 8.34
C ARG A 113 -4.04 -26.89 9.62
N LEU A 114 -4.89 -25.87 9.72
CA LEU A 114 -5.73 -25.62 10.89
C LEU A 114 -6.81 -26.69 11.06
N GLU A 115 -7.42 -27.17 9.97
CA GLU A 115 -8.39 -28.27 9.97
C GLU A 115 -7.80 -29.58 10.51
N ARG A 116 -6.49 -29.77 10.33
CA ARG A 116 -5.74 -30.90 10.90
C ARG A 116 -5.23 -30.65 12.31
N GLY A 117 -5.51 -29.49 12.90
CA GLY A 117 -5.02 -29.11 14.24
C GLY A 117 -3.51 -28.97 14.33
N LEU A 118 -2.81 -28.76 13.21
CA LEU A 118 -1.35 -28.75 13.15
C LEU A 118 -0.80 -27.35 13.44
N PHE A 119 0.24 -27.28 14.27
CA PHE A 119 1.02 -26.06 14.48
C PHE A 119 1.99 -25.80 13.31
N VAL A 120 2.39 -24.53 13.14
CA VAL A 120 3.35 -24.10 12.10
C VAL A 120 4.66 -24.91 12.15
N GLN A 121 5.09 -25.29 13.35
CA GLN A 121 6.27 -26.13 13.61
C GLN A 121 6.22 -27.48 12.88
N ALA A 122 5.07 -28.15 12.89
CA ALA A 122 4.91 -29.45 12.24
C ALA A 122 5.01 -29.33 10.71
N ALA A 123 4.39 -28.30 10.15
CA ALA A 123 4.49 -27.99 8.72
C ALA A 123 5.93 -27.64 8.31
N ALA A 124 6.63 -26.86 9.12
CA ALA A 124 8.02 -26.46 8.89
C ALA A 124 8.96 -27.66 8.89
N ALA A 125 8.81 -28.57 9.85
CA ALA A 125 9.58 -29.80 9.94
C ALA A 125 9.35 -30.73 8.73
N ALA A 126 8.10 -30.86 8.27
CA ALA A 126 7.76 -31.76 7.16
C ALA A 126 8.40 -31.36 5.82
N VAL A 127 8.71 -30.09 5.61
CA VAL A 127 9.35 -29.59 4.37
C VAL A 127 10.78 -29.10 4.57
N GLY A 128 11.33 -29.18 5.78
CA GLY A 128 12.70 -28.78 6.09
C GLY A 128 12.96 -27.28 5.96
N VAL A 129 12.00 -26.43 6.35
CA VAL A 129 12.14 -24.96 6.32
C VAL A 129 11.89 -24.36 7.71
N SER A 130 12.14 -23.06 7.88
CA SER A 130 11.85 -22.37 9.13
C SER A 130 10.35 -22.13 9.32
N GLU A 131 9.89 -22.03 10.57
CA GLU A 131 8.51 -21.62 10.90
C GLU A 131 8.15 -20.29 10.24
N THR A 132 9.08 -19.32 10.25
CA THR A 132 8.93 -18.03 9.58
C THR A 132 8.66 -18.18 8.09
N LYS A 133 9.27 -19.16 7.41
CA LYS A 133 9.04 -19.42 5.98
C LYS A 133 7.62 -19.97 5.75
N ILE A 134 7.14 -20.90 6.59
CA ILE A 134 5.74 -21.38 6.54
C ILE A 134 4.77 -20.24 6.77
N SER A 135 4.94 -19.45 7.83
CA SER A 135 4.08 -18.29 8.11
C SER A 135 4.05 -17.30 6.93
N ARG A 136 5.20 -17.02 6.29
CA ARG A 136 5.25 -16.15 5.11
C ARG A 136 4.59 -16.78 3.88
N MET A 137 4.66 -18.10 3.70
CA MET A 137 3.95 -18.81 2.64
C MET A 137 2.44 -18.73 2.84
N GLU A 138 1.97 -18.99 4.06
CA GLU A 138 0.55 -18.91 4.42
C GLU A 138 -0.03 -17.50 4.28
N LEU A 139 0.81 -16.47 4.44
CA LEU A 139 0.46 -15.06 4.20
C LEU A 139 0.72 -14.60 2.75
N GLY A 140 1.07 -15.51 1.83
CA GLY A 140 1.33 -15.17 0.42
C GLY A 140 2.53 -14.24 0.17
N ARG A 141 3.43 -14.06 1.14
CA ARG A 141 4.54 -13.10 1.11
C ARG A 141 5.79 -13.61 0.40
N VAL A 142 5.83 -14.90 0.06
CA VAL A 142 6.96 -15.56 -0.59
C VAL A 142 6.47 -16.58 -1.61
N GLY A 143 7.30 -16.92 -2.58
CA GLY A 143 7.01 -17.97 -3.55
C GLY A 143 6.97 -19.38 -2.93
N PHE A 144 6.39 -20.29 -3.71
CA PHE A 144 6.02 -21.65 -3.32
C PHE A 144 6.84 -22.67 -4.13
N LYS A 145 7.81 -23.36 -3.53
CA LYS A 145 8.47 -24.46 -4.24
C LYS A 145 7.46 -25.59 -4.43
N ARG A 146 7.42 -26.16 -5.63
CA ARG A 146 6.51 -27.27 -5.95
C ARG A 146 6.66 -28.45 -4.98
N ALA A 147 7.90 -28.77 -4.60
CA ALA A 147 8.21 -29.83 -3.64
C ALA A 147 7.61 -29.55 -2.26
N ASP A 148 7.83 -28.34 -1.71
CA ASP A 148 7.28 -27.92 -0.42
C ASP A 148 5.75 -28.02 -0.42
N VAL A 149 5.07 -27.51 -1.47
CA VAL A 149 3.61 -27.59 -1.59
C VAL A 149 3.14 -29.05 -1.62
N ALA A 150 3.77 -29.92 -2.42
CA ALA A 150 3.39 -31.32 -2.50
C ALA A 150 3.54 -32.05 -1.16
N ALA A 151 4.59 -31.76 -0.41
CA ALA A 151 4.83 -32.33 0.91
C ALA A 151 3.84 -31.81 1.96
N LEU A 152 3.51 -30.52 1.97
CA LEU A 152 2.47 -29.96 2.83
C LEU A 152 1.10 -30.58 2.54
N LEU A 153 0.72 -30.74 1.28
CA LEU A 153 -0.54 -31.40 0.91
C LEU A 153 -0.60 -32.84 1.43
N THR A 154 0.52 -33.56 1.41
CA THR A 154 0.60 -34.91 2.01
C THR A 154 0.44 -34.85 3.53
N LEU A 155 1.13 -33.94 4.21
CA LEU A 155 0.99 -33.74 5.66
C LEU A 155 -0.45 -33.40 6.05
N TYR A 156 -1.12 -32.57 5.24
CA TYR A 156 -2.50 -32.16 5.47
C TYR A 156 -3.53 -33.19 5.00
N GLY A 157 -3.07 -34.36 4.51
CA GLY A 157 -3.89 -35.48 4.09
C GLY A 157 -4.80 -35.19 2.89
N VAL A 158 -4.35 -34.36 1.95
CA VAL A 158 -4.99 -34.15 0.65
C VAL A 158 -4.54 -35.27 -0.29
N GLU A 159 -5.37 -36.30 -0.43
CA GLU A 159 -5.08 -37.51 -1.23
C GLU A 159 -5.63 -37.44 -2.66
N ASP A 160 -6.73 -36.71 -2.88
CA ASP A 160 -7.34 -36.56 -4.20
C ASP A 160 -6.36 -35.98 -5.23
N ALA A 161 -6.06 -36.75 -6.28
CA ALA A 161 -5.09 -36.38 -7.30
C ALA A 161 -5.49 -35.09 -8.04
N GLN A 162 -6.78 -34.87 -8.26
CA GLN A 162 -7.28 -33.68 -8.96
C GLN A 162 -7.10 -32.44 -8.08
N ALA A 163 -7.43 -32.50 -6.79
CA ALA A 163 -7.18 -31.44 -5.82
C ALA A 163 -5.70 -31.10 -5.73
N ARG A 164 -4.82 -32.11 -5.61
CA ARG A 164 -3.36 -31.88 -5.59
C ARG A 164 -2.88 -31.19 -6.87
N ALA A 165 -3.37 -31.61 -8.03
CA ALA A 165 -3.01 -30.96 -9.30
C ALA A 165 -3.43 -29.49 -9.34
N ARG A 166 -4.61 -29.13 -8.80
CA ARG A 166 -5.05 -27.73 -8.69
C ARG A 166 -4.10 -26.90 -7.83
N PHE A 167 -3.74 -27.37 -6.64
CA PHE A 167 -2.78 -26.68 -5.76
C PHE A 167 -1.40 -26.48 -6.40
N LEU A 168 -0.90 -27.48 -7.12
CA LEU A 168 0.39 -27.38 -7.79
C LEU A 168 0.34 -26.45 -9.02
N SER A 169 -0.79 -26.38 -9.72
CA SER A 169 -1.02 -25.36 -10.77
C SER A 169 -1.04 -23.97 -10.16
N LEU A 170 -1.76 -23.80 -9.05
CA LEU A 170 -1.84 -22.53 -8.33
C LEU A 170 -0.47 -22.06 -7.85
N ALA A 171 0.38 -22.98 -7.38
CA ALA A 171 1.77 -22.68 -7.01
C ALA A 171 2.61 -22.20 -8.20
N ARG A 172 2.38 -22.74 -9.41
CA ARG A 172 3.05 -22.29 -10.64
C ARG A 172 2.63 -20.86 -10.97
N GLU A 173 1.33 -20.57 -10.94
CA GLU A 173 0.79 -19.24 -11.20
C GLU A 173 1.25 -18.22 -10.14
N ALA A 174 1.28 -18.61 -8.87
CA ALA A 174 1.76 -17.79 -7.76
C ALA A 174 3.25 -17.42 -7.86
N ASN A 175 4.04 -18.20 -8.60
CA ASN A 175 5.46 -17.92 -8.87
C ASN A 175 5.70 -17.23 -10.22
N ALA A 176 4.67 -17.03 -11.03
CA ALA A 176 4.82 -16.36 -12.31
C ALA A 176 5.32 -14.91 -12.10
N PRO A 177 6.14 -14.38 -13.02
CA PRO A 177 6.51 -12.97 -12.97
C PRO A 177 5.27 -12.10 -13.19
N GLY A 178 5.13 -11.02 -12.41
CA GLY A 178 4.11 -10.02 -12.64
C GLY A 178 4.50 -9.10 -13.80
N TRP A 179 3.52 -8.46 -14.43
CA TRP A 179 3.74 -7.50 -15.53
C TRP A 179 4.69 -6.35 -15.15
N TRP A 180 4.82 -6.06 -13.86
CA TRP A 180 5.68 -5.02 -13.32
C TRP A 180 7.15 -5.44 -13.12
N GLN A 181 7.53 -6.67 -13.47
CA GLN A 181 8.91 -7.18 -13.30
C GLN A 181 9.96 -6.26 -13.96
N GLN A 182 9.63 -5.68 -15.12
CA GLN A 182 10.50 -4.75 -15.84
C GLN A 182 10.76 -3.41 -15.11
N TYR A 183 10.09 -3.16 -13.98
CA TYR A 183 10.26 -1.95 -13.16
C TYR A 183 10.92 -2.22 -11.80
N TYR A 184 11.39 -3.44 -11.52
CA TYR A 184 11.94 -3.80 -10.20
C TYR A 184 13.15 -2.98 -9.75
N ASP A 185 13.93 -2.45 -10.67
CA ASP A 185 15.09 -1.59 -10.41
C ASP A 185 14.71 -0.15 -10.03
N VAL A 186 13.52 0.31 -10.42
CA VAL A 186 12.99 1.64 -10.08
C VAL A 186 11.93 1.61 -8.99
N LEU A 187 11.61 0.43 -8.47
CA LEU A 187 10.61 0.19 -7.45
C LEU A 187 11.22 -0.22 -6.11
N PRO A 188 10.69 0.30 -4.99
CA PRO A 188 10.98 -0.29 -3.70
C PRO A 188 10.46 -1.73 -3.65
N SER A 189 11.23 -2.62 -3.00
CA SER A 189 10.88 -4.05 -2.92
C SER A 189 9.50 -4.31 -2.30
N TRP A 190 9.04 -3.44 -1.40
CA TRP A 190 7.73 -3.53 -0.77
C TRP A 190 6.56 -3.16 -1.70
N PHE A 191 6.80 -2.46 -2.81
CA PHE A 191 5.75 -1.94 -3.69
C PHE A 191 5.20 -3.00 -4.67
N SER A 192 5.98 -4.03 -4.98
CA SER A 192 5.53 -5.14 -5.83
C SER A 192 4.29 -5.87 -5.29
N THR A 193 4.14 -5.91 -3.96
CA THR A 193 2.94 -6.50 -3.34
C THR A 193 1.72 -5.61 -3.59
N PHE A 194 1.86 -4.30 -3.40
CA PHE A 194 0.82 -3.32 -3.69
C PHE A 194 0.31 -3.45 -5.13
N LEU A 195 1.20 -3.54 -6.12
CA LEU A 195 0.79 -3.65 -7.53
C LEU A 195 -0.06 -4.88 -7.82
N GLY A 196 0.28 -6.01 -7.21
CA GLY A 196 -0.50 -7.22 -7.38
C GLY A 196 -1.84 -7.20 -6.63
N LEU A 197 -1.90 -6.56 -5.46
CA LEU A 197 -3.17 -6.34 -4.76
C LEU A 197 -4.07 -5.40 -5.58
N GLU A 198 -3.54 -4.26 -6.01
CA GLU A 198 -4.24 -3.26 -6.83
C GLU A 198 -4.83 -3.94 -8.07
N ALA A 199 -4.02 -4.64 -8.86
CA ALA A 199 -4.46 -5.28 -10.09
C ALA A 199 -5.43 -6.45 -9.93
N SER A 200 -5.68 -6.94 -8.70
CA SER A 200 -6.65 -8.01 -8.45
C SER A 200 -7.88 -7.56 -7.67
N ALA A 201 -7.82 -6.41 -7.01
CA ALA A 201 -8.90 -5.91 -6.18
C ALA A 201 -10.12 -5.58 -7.05
N SER A 202 -11.28 -6.07 -6.62
CA SER A 202 -12.56 -5.70 -7.22
C SER A 202 -13.02 -4.33 -6.72
N THR A 203 -12.68 -3.99 -5.47
CA THR A 203 -12.92 -2.67 -4.91
C THR A 203 -11.64 -2.15 -4.26
N ILE A 204 -11.29 -0.92 -4.60
CA ILE A 204 -10.18 -0.18 -4.00
C ILE A 204 -10.78 1.02 -3.30
N ARG A 205 -10.57 1.12 -1.98
CA ARG A 205 -11.00 2.29 -1.20
C ARG A 205 -9.76 2.98 -0.66
N SER A 206 -9.59 4.28 -0.89
CA SER A 206 -8.41 5.01 -0.43
C SER A 206 -8.78 6.29 0.29
N TYR A 207 -7.93 6.65 1.25
CA TYR A 207 -7.92 7.97 1.85
C TYR A 207 -6.56 8.61 1.62
N ASP A 208 -6.54 9.71 0.87
CA ASP A 208 -5.32 10.34 0.37
C ASP A 208 -5.20 11.77 0.87
N VAL A 209 -4.15 12.05 1.66
CA VAL A 209 -3.99 13.36 2.34
C VAL A 209 -2.81 14.19 1.85
N GLN A 210 -1.89 13.59 1.10
CA GLN A 210 -0.64 14.24 0.70
C GLN A 210 -0.63 14.70 -0.76
N CYS A 211 -1.18 13.89 -1.66
CA CYS A 211 -1.29 14.14 -3.09
C CYS A 211 -2.49 13.38 -3.64
N VAL A 212 -2.88 13.69 -4.88
CA VAL A 212 -3.98 13.00 -5.56
C VAL A 212 -3.68 11.49 -5.70
N PRO A 213 -4.67 10.58 -5.53
CA PRO A 213 -4.46 9.15 -5.69
C PRO A 213 -3.82 8.81 -7.04
N ALA A 214 -2.83 7.91 -7.05
CA ALA A 214 -2.05 7.61 -8.26
C ALA A 214 -2.88 7.11 -9.46
N LEU A 215 -4.04 6.48 -9.20
CA LEU A 215 -4.98 6.05 -10.25
C LEU A 215 -5.78 7.19 -10.87
N LEU A 216 -5.71 8.39 -10.30
CA LEU A 216 -6.40 9.60 -10.73
C LEU A 216 -5.43 10.75 -11.02
N GLN A 217 -4.15 10.46 -11.30
CA GLN A 217 -3.15 11.47 -11.65
C GLN A 217 -3.03 11.62 -13.17
N THR A 218 -2.95 12.85 -13.66
CA THR A 218 -2.45 13.14 -15.01
C THR A 218 -0.96 12.80 -15.10
N GLU A 219 -0.46 12.57 -16.30
CA GLU A 219 0.96 12.24 -16.52
C GLU A 219 1.89 13.35 -16.01
N ASP A 220 1.57 14.61 -16.27
CA ASP A 220 2.36 15.75 -15.81
C ASP A 220 2.40 15.88 -14.29
N TYR A 221 1.25 15.72 -13.63
CA TYR A 221 1.21 15.71 -12.16
C TYR A 221 2.01 14.53 -11.61
N ALA A 222 1.86 13.34 -12.20
CA ALA A 222 2.60 12.15 -11.82
C ALA A 222 4.12 12.35 -11.96
N ARG A 223 4.58 13.06 -13.00
CA ARG A 223 6.00 13.41 -13.21
C ARG A 223 6.54 14.30 -12.10
N VAL A 224 5.80 15.33 -11.68
CA VAL A 224 6.19 16.16 -10.54
C VAL A 224 6.24 15.32 -9.26
N VAL A 225 5.21 14.51 -8.99
CA VAL A 225 5.18 13.67 -7.78
C VAL A 225 6.34 12.68 -7.77
N CYS A 226 6.61 11.99 -8.89
CA CYS A 226 7.73 11.06 -9.04
C CYS A 226 9.11 11.73 -8.86
N GLY A 227 9.25 12.98 -9.32
CA GLY A 227 10.49 13.76 -9.18
C GLY A 227 10.68 14.38 -7.79
N SER A 228 9.59 14.60 -7.03
CA SER A 228 9.61 15.17 -5.67
C SER A 228 9.99 14.15 -4.59
N VAL A 229 10.15 12.88 -4.96
CA VAL A 229 10.46 11.79 -4.04
C VAL A 229 11.91 11.84 -3.55
N GLY A 230 12.11 12.31 -2.32
CA GLY A 230 12.94 11.70 -1.26
C GLY A 230 14.45 11.49 -1.43
N ALA A 231 15.05 11.64 -2.61
CA ALA A 231 16.48 11.42 -2.80
C ALA A 231 17.16 12.62 -3.48
N PRO A 232 18.41 12.96 -3.07
CA PRO A 232 19.25 13.81 -3.89
C PRO A 232 19.51 13.08 -5.22
N ARG A 233 18.93 13.60 -6.31
CA ARG A 233 19.15 13.16 -7.71
C ARG A 233 18.57 11.79 -8.07
N VAL A 234 17.25 11.66 -8.07
CA VAL A 234 16.59 10.65 -8.93
C VAL A 234 16.90 11.02 -10.39
N SER A 235 17.33 10.05 -11.20
CA SER A 235 17.59 10.32 -12.62
C SER A 235 16.29 10.61 -13.36
N GLN A 236 16.33 11.46 -14.40
CA GLN A 236 15.13 11.72 -15.21
C GLN A 236 14.59 10.42 -15.84
N ILE A 237 15.48 9.49 -16.19
CA ILE A 237 15.12 8.17 -16.73
C ILE A 237 14.27 7.39 -15.71
N ASP A 238 14.66 7.38 -14.44
CA ASP A 238 13.90 6.69 -13.40
C ASP A 238 12.55 7.37 -13.13
N VAL A 239 12.50 8.71 -13.21
CA VAL A 239 11.24 9.46 -13.11
C VAL A 239 10.29 9.04 -14.22
N GLU A 240 10.72 9.07 -15.48
CA GLU A 240 9.86 8.67 -16.61
C GLU A 240 9.42 7.21 -16.52
N ARG A 241 10.29 6.30 -16.05
CA ARG A 241 9.91 4.89 -15.84
C ARG A 241 8.87 4.72 -14.73
N ARG A 242 8.95 5.50 -13.65
CA ARG A 242 7.92 5.50 -12.59
C ARG A 242 6.61 6.12 -13.06
N VAL A 243 6.67 7.16 -13.91
CA VAL A 243 5.49 7.74 -14.57
C VAL A 243 4.84 6.71 -15.49
N ALA A 244 5.60 6.06 -16.36
CA ALA A 244 5.12 5.00 -17.24
C ALA A 244 4.45 3.85 -16.45
N LEU A 245 5.05 3.43 -15.33
CA LEU A 245 4.43 2.46 -14.43
C LEU A 245 3.08 2.96 -13.88
N ARG A 246 2.98 4.22 -13.44
CA ARG A 246 1.71 4.81 -12.97
C ARG A 246 0.65 4.85 -14.06
N MET A 247 1.01 5.26 -15.27
CA MET A 247 0.07 5.31 -16.39
C MET A 247 -0.39 3.90 -16.77
N LYS A 248 0.52 2.90 -16.77
CA LYS A 248 0.13 1.50 -17.01
C LYS A 248 -0.84 0.96 -15.97
N ARG A 249 -0.68 1.35 -14.69
CA ARG A 249 -1.64 0.98 -13.63
C ARG A 249 -3.04 1.53 -13.90
N GLN A 250 -3.13 2.77 -14.36
CA GLN A 250 -4.41 3.39 -14.73
C GLN A 250 -5.05 2.70 -15.93
N GLU A 251 -4.27 2.41 -16.97
CA GLU A 251 -4.72 1.67 -18.15
C GLU A 251 -5.30 0.31 -17.74
N LEU A 252 -4.58 -0.45 -16.90
CA LEU A 252 -5.03 -1.76 -16.41
C LEU A 252 -6.26 -1.66 -15.50
N PHE A 253 -6.41 -0.59 -14.73
CA PHE A 253 -7.61 -0.33 -13.94
C PHE A 253 -8.82 -0.09 -14.86
N GLN A 254 -8.65 0.75 -15.88
CA GLN A 254 -9.72 1.14 -16.81
C GLN A 254 -10.14 0.01 -17.76
N ALA A 255 -9.21 -0.87 -18.15
CA ALA A 255 -9.48 -1.99 -19.05
C ALA A 255 -10.33 -3.10 -18.41
N GLN A 256 -10.43 -3.15 -17.07
CA GLN A 256 -11.07 -4.25 -16.37
C GLN A 256 -12.47 -3.86 -15.86
N HIS A 257 -13.49 -4.53 -16.41
CA HIS A 257 -14.87 -4.30 -16.01
C HIS A 257 -15.17 -4.75 -14.58
N GLY A 258 -16.08 -4.02 -13.91
CA GLY A 258 -16.59 -4.36 -12.58
C GLY A 258 -15.68 -3.97 -11.42
N ARG A 259 -14.54 -3.34 -11.68
CA ARG A 259 -13.71 -2.74 -10.61
C ARG A 259 -14.28 -1.40 -10.18
N VAL A 260 -14.14 -1.09 -8.89
CA VAL A 260 -14.61 0.18 -8.32
C VAL A 260 -13.47 0.83 -7.54
N LEU A 261 -13.24 2.12 -7.80
CA LEU A 261 -12.38 2.97 -6.99
C LEU A 261 -13.25 3.93 -6.17
N HIS A 262 -13.10 3.89 -4.85
CA HIS A 262 -13.67 4.89 -3.95
C HIS A 262 -12.55 5.67 -3.27
N ALA A 263 -12.28 6.87 -3.76
CA ALA A 263 -11.25 7.74 -3.23
C ALA A 263 -11.88 8.87 -2.40
N VAL A 264 -11.42 9.01 -1.16
CA VAL A 264 -11.62 10.22 -0.36
C VAL A 264 -10.31 10.99 -0.36
N VAL A 265 -10.32 12.21 -0.89
CA VAL A 265 -9.13 13.05 -1.04
C VAL A 265 -9.25 14.26 -0.13
N ASP A 266 -8.26 14.47 0.72
CA ASP A 266 -8.20 15.67 1.56
C ASP A 266 -8.00 16.93 0.70
N GLU A 267 -8.69 18.03 1.04
CA GLU A 267 -8.53 19.31 0.35
C GLU A 267 -7.07 19.79 0.33
N GLY A 268 -6.27 19.45 1.35
CA GLY A 268 -4.84 19.74 1.40
C GLY A 268 -4.04 19.05 0.29
N ALA A 269 -4.44 17.86 -0.16
CA ALA A 269 -3.80 17.16 -1.28
C ALA A 269 -4.05 17.88 -2.62
N LEU A 270 -5.21 18.54 -2.75
CA LEU A 270 -5.62 19.27 -3.95
C LEU A 270 -5.03 20.69 -4.02
N ARG A 271 -4.76 21.31 -2.86
CA ARG A 271 -4.19 22.66 -2.77
C ARG A 271 -2.66 22.68 -2.73
N ARG A 272 -2.01 21.55 -2.45
CA ARG A 272 -0.54 21.46 -2.41
C ARG A 272 0.01 21.68 -3.83
N PRO A 273 0.96 22.61 -4.02
CA PRO A 273 1.47 22.92 -5.35
C PRO A 273 2.40 21.80 -5.85
N PHE A 274 1.86 20.93 -6.70
CA PHE A 274 2.65 19.96 -7.47
C PHE A 274 2.75 20.43 -8.92
N GLY A 275 3.84 21.11 -9.22
CA GLY A 275 4.09 21.72 -10.52
C GLY A 275 3.59 23.16 -10.55
N ASP A 276 3.47 23.70 -11.76
CA ASP A 276 2.91 25.03 -11.97
C ASP A 276 1.37 25.01 -11.98
N SER A 277 0.76 26.19 -12.10
CA SER A 277 -0.70 26.33 -12.17
C SER A 277 -1.29 25.55 -13.34
N ALA A 278 -0.59 25.42 -14.47
CA ALA A 278 -1.12 24.69 -15.63
C ALA A 278 -1.22 23.19 -15.35
N VAL A 279 -0.23 22.60 -14.68
CA VAL A 279 -0.27 21.20 -14.20
C VAL A 279 -1.41 20.99 -13.21
N MET A 280 -1.56 21.89 -12.23
CA MET A 280 -2.63 21.78 -11.22
C MET A 280 -4.03 21.93 -11.84
N ARG A 281 -4.22 22.85 -12.79
CA ARG A 281 -5.48 23.02 -13.50
C ARG A 281 -5.86 21.78 -14.30
N ARG A 282 -4.94 21.22 -15.10
CA ARG A 282 -5.15 19.96 -15.83
C ARG A 282 -5.48 18.81 -14.89
N GLN A 283 -4.83 18.75 -13.73
CA GLN A 283 -5.10 17.73 -12.72
C GLN A 283 -6.52 17.85 -12.14
N LEU A 284 -6.99 19.07 -11.85
CA LEU A 284 -8.35 19.29 -11.35
C LEU A 284 -9.42 19.00 -12.41
N GLU A 285 -9.18 19.39 -13.66
CA GLU A 285 -10.04 19.04 -14.81
C GLU A 285 -10.18 17.52 -14.96
N TYR A 286 -9.06 16.80 -14.91
CA TYR A 286 -9.05 15.34 -14.98
C TYR A 286 -9.78 14.66 -13.82
N LEU A 287 -9.71 15.23 -12.61
CA LEU A 287 -10.47 14.71 -11.46
C LEU A 287 -11.98 14.90 -11.63
N ILE A 288 -12.39 16.05 -12.18
CA ILE A 288 -13.80 16.31 -12.48
C ILE A 288 -14.31 15.28 -13.49
N GLU A 289 -13.61 15.11 -14.62
CA GLU A 289 -13.95 14.11 -15.65
C GLU A 289 -13.98 12.69 -15.08
N SER A 290 -12.92 12.30 -14.35
CA SER A 290 -12.82 10.96 -13.78
C SER A 290 -13.96 10.66 -12.80
N SER A 291 -14.41 11.65 -12.03
CA SER A 291 -15.50 11.49 -11.06
C SER A 291 -16.88 11.28 -11.70
N GLU A 292 -17.02 11.50 -13.01
CA GLU A 292 -18.26 11.25 -13.76
C GLU A 292 -18.40 9.79 -14.18
N ARG A 293 -17.31 9.01 -14.11
CA ARG A 293 -17.32 7.60 -14.45
C ARG A 293 -18.05 6.76 -13.38
N PRO A 294 -18.79 5.71 -13.77
CA PRO A 294 -19.54 4.87 -12.82
C PRO A 294 -18.65 4.02 -11.91
N ASP A 295 -17.42 3.73 -12.33
CA ASP A 295 -16.44 2.94 -11.59
C ASP A 295 -15.57 3.78 -10.64
N VAL A 296 -15.75 5.10 -10.60
CA VAL A 296 -15.00 6.02 -9.75
C VAL A 296 -15.94 6.83 -8.87
N ARG A 297 -15.87 6.60 -7.56
CA ARG A 297 -16.47 7.46 -6.55
C ARG A 297 -15.38 8.34 -5.93
N LEU A 298 -15.28 9.58 -6.38
CA LEU A 298 -14.39 10.58 -5.81
C LEU A 298 -15.16 11.50 -4.85
N GLN A 299 -14.69 11.59 -3.62
CA GLN A 299 -15.16 12.57 -2.64
C GLN A 299 -13.99 13.41 -2.13
N VAL A 300 -14.24 14.70 -1.91
CA VAL A 300 -13.25 15.61 -1.35
C VAL A 300 -13.61 15.84 0.11
N MET A 301 -12.67 15.70 1.03
CA MET A 301 -12.83 16.07 2.43
C MET A 301 -12.38 17.54 2.60
N PRO A 302 -13.31 18.52 2.68
CA PRO A 302 -12.93 19.92 2.83
C PRO A 302 -12.44 20.22 4.25
N PHE A 303 -11.63 21.26 4.40
CA PHE A 303 -11.10 21.71 5.69
C PHE A 303 -12.19 22.12 6.69
N SER A 304 -13.37 22.48 6.21
CA SER A 304 -14.54 22.82 7.02
C SER A 304 -15.22 21.60 7.66
N SER A 305 -14.84 20.37 7.29
CA SER A 305 -15.45 19.15 7.82
C SER A 305 -15.05 18.91 9.26
N SER A 306 -16.02 18.90 10.17
CA SER A 306 -15.81 18.49 11.56
C SER A 306 -15.81 16.97 11.65
N GLY A 307 -14.70 16.35 12.06
CA GLY A 307 -14.65 14.89 12.30
C GLY A 307 -13.49 14.16 11.64
N HIS A 308 -12.54 14.86 11.00
CA HIS A 308 -11.34 14.25 10.43
C HIS A 308 -10.73 13.26 11.43
N PRO A 309 -10.66 11.95 11.13
CA PRO A 309 -9.95 11.00 11.96
C PRO A 309 -8.45 11.25 11.76
N VAL A 310 -7.93 12.32 12.40
CA VAL A 310 -6.53 12.77 12.33
C VAL A 310 -5.56 11.62 12.63
N ALA A 311 -6.02 10.61 13.37
CA ALA A 311 -5.27 9.45 13.78
C ALA A 311 -4.96 8.42 12.66
N ALA A 312 -5.74 8.34 11.58
CA ALA A 312 -5.61 7.24 10.61
C ALA A 312 -4.46 7.42 9.61
N GLY A 313 -4.14 8.66 9.22
CA GLY A 313 -3.21 8.92 8.11
C GLY A 313 -3.72 8.38 6.76
N PRO A 314 -2.93 8.44 5.67
CA PRO A 314 -3.33 7.88 4.39
C PRO A 314 -3.22 6.35 4.40
N PHE A 315 -4.20 5.69 3.79
CA PHE A 315 -4.21 4.23 3.63
C PHE A 315 -5.09 3.81 2.45
N THR A 316 -4.94 2.55 2.04
CA THR A 316 -5.75 1.92 0.98
C THR A 316 -6.27 0.58 1.46
N LEU A 317 -7.55 0.32 1.28
CA LEU A 317 -8.19 -0.98 1.52
C LEU A 317 -8.48 -1.65 0.17
N PHE A 318 -7.95 -2.84 0.00
CA PHE A 318 -8.21 -3.71 -1.13
C PHE A 318 -9.20 -4.79 -0.73
N SER A 319 -10.29 -4.89 -1.47
CA SER A 319 -11.27 -5.97 -1.33
C SER A 319 -11.35 -6.79 -2.61
N PHE A 320 -11.62 -8.09 -2.47
CA PHE A 320 -11.58 -9.06 -3.55
C PHE A 320 -12.95 -9.75 -3.72
N CYS A 321 -13.30 -10.15 -4.94
CA CYS A 321 -14.51 -10.95 -5.17
C CYS A 321 -14.36 -12.41 -4.68
N ASP A 322 -13.13 -12.92 -4.62
CA ASP A 322 -12.84 -14.27 -4.18
C ASP A 322 -12.91 -14.33 -2.64
N THR A 323 -13.84 -15.13 -2.10
CA THR A 323 -14.04 -15.28 -0.66
C THR A 323 -12.85 -15.91 0.05
N ASP A 324 -11.96 -16.57 -0.67
CA ASP A 324 -10.75 -17.19 -0.12
C ASP A 324 -9.61 -16.18 0.10
N VAL A 325 -9.76 -14.93 -0.37
CA VAL A 325 -8.73 -13.90 -0.23
C VAL A 325 -9.22 -12.86 0.78
N PRO A 326 -8.53 -12.71 1.93
CA PRO A 326 -8.91 -11.67 2.89
C PRO A 326 -8.67 -10.29 2.29
N ASP A 327 -9.51 -9.34 2.70
CA ASP A 327 -9.25 -7.92 2.46
C ASP A 327 -7.86 -7.53 3.01
N VAL A 328 -7.23 -6.54 2.39
CA VAL A 328 -5.89 -6.08 2.77
C VAL A 328 -5.86 -4.57 2.89
N VAL A 329 -5.48 -4.07 4.06
CA VAL A 329 -5.13 -2.66 4.26
C VAL A 329 -3.66 -2.46 3.97
N PHE A 330 -3.34 -1.46 3.17
CA PHE A 330 -2.01 -0.97 2.89
C PHE A 330 -1.80 0.40 3.53
N ILE A 331 -0.66 0.54 4.22
CA ILE A 331 -0.21 1.79 4.83
C ILE A 331 1.23 2.01 4.40
N GLU A 332 1.47 3.09 3.65
CA GLU A 332 2.81 3.49 3.25
C GLU A 332 3.57 4.12 4.42
N GLN A 333 4.85 3.77 4.56
CA GLN A 333 5.80 4.38 5.48
C GLN A 333 6.96 4.97 4.68
N LEU A 334 7.84 5.72 5.35
CA LEU A 334 8.92 6.44 4.67
C LEU A 334 9.78 5.56 3.77
N ASP A 335 10.16 4.35 4.22
CA ASP A 335 11.05 3.43 3.52
C ASP A 335 10.46 2.01 3.41
N GLY A 336 9.15 1.89 3.68
CA GLY A 336 8.49 0.60 3.86
C GLY A 336 6.98 0.71 3.70
N ALA A 337 6.31 -0.41 3.96
CA ALA A 337 4.86 -0.45 4.00
C ALA A 337 4.39 -1.52 4.99
N VAL A 338 3.20 -1.31 5.54
CA VAL A 338 2.48 -2.27 6.36
C VAL A 338 1.30 -2.80 5.55
N TYR A 339 1.12 -4.12 5.59
CA TYR A 339 -0.03 -4.80 5.01
C TYR A 339 -0.76 -5.55 6.12
N LEU A 340 -2.01 -5.20 6.38
CA LEU A 340 -2.85 -5.82 7.41
C LEU A 340 -3.95 -6.64 6.73
N ASP A 341 -4.04 -7.91 7.07
CA ASP A 341 -4.95 -8.89 6.47
C ASP A 341 -5.80 -9.63 7.53
N LYS A 342 -5.75 -9.19 8.79
CA LYS A 342 -6.59 -9.71 9.86
C LYS A 342 -7.96 -9.03 9.84
N PRO A 343 -9.08 -9.78 9.95
CA PRO A 343 -10.44 -9.23 9.91
C PRO A 343 -10.69 -8.07 10.88
N ASP A 344 -10.21 -8.17 12.13
CA ASP A 344 -10.40 -7.08 13.13
C ASP A 344 -9.70 -5.78 12.70
N HIS A 345 -8.53 -5.90 12.07
CA HIS A 345 -7.81 -4.73 11.56
C HIS A 345 -8.53 -4.18 10.33
N THR A 346 -8.81 -5.01 9.32
CA THR A 346 -9.44 -4.55 8.09
C THR A 346 -10.83 -3.97 8.31
N GLY A 347 -11.62 -4.56 9.21
CA GLY A 347 -12.92 -4.02 9.65
C GLY A 347 -12.78 -2.62 10.27
N SER A 348 -11.82 -2.42 11.18
CA SER A 348 -11.58 -1.10 11.78
C SER A 348 -11.25 -0.01 10.74
N TYR A 349 -10.45 -0.35 9.70
CA TYR A 349 -10.14 0.60 8.62
C TYR A 349 -11.33 0.81 7.66
N ALA A 350 -12.15 -0.22 7.45
CA ALA A 350 -13.39 -0.09 6.68
C ALA A 350 -14.38 0.87 7.37
N ASP A 351 -14.54 0.76 8.69
CA ASP A 351 -15.39 1.66 9.49
C ASP A 351 -14.90 3.12 9.41
N VAL A 352 -13.58 3.33 9.43
CA VAL A 352 -12.98 4.66 9.24
C VAL A 352 -13.29 5.21 7.85
N LEU A 353 -13.17 4.41 6.79
CA LEU A 353 -13.55 4.84 5.45
C LEU A 353 -15.04 5.15 5.34
N ASP A 354 -15.91 4.34 5.94
CA ASP A 354 -17.35 4.60 5.97
C ASP A 354 -17.66 5.94 6.66
N GLY A 355 -16.94 6.25 7.74
CA GLY A 355 -17.01 7.56 8.40
C GLY A 355 -16.54 8.70 7.51
N LEU A 356 -15.34 8.59 6.93
CA LEU A 356 -14.79 9.58 6.01
C LEU A 356 -15.74 9.87 4.85
N GLN A 357 -16.39 8.85 4.30
CA GLN A 357 -17.32 8.98 3.18
C GLN A 357 -18.62 9.67 3.57
N ARG A 358 -19.13 9.37 4.77
CA ARG A 358 -20.33 10.00 5.33
C ARG A 358 -20.09 11.46 5.68
N ASP A 359 -18.91 11.79 6.17
CA ASP A 359 -18.54 13.14 6.61
C ASP A 359 -18.04 14.01 5.44
N SER A 360 -17.66 13.39 4.32
CA SER A 360 -17.35 14.11 3.08
C SER A 360 -18.63 14.47 2.30
N PRO A 361 -18.67 15.63 1.62
CA PRO A 361 -19.68 15.94 0.62
C PRO A 361 -19.92 14.80 -0.36
N SER A 362 -21.15 14.69 -0.86
CA SER A 362 -21.52 13.73 -1.90
C SER A 362 -20.57 13.85 -3.12
N PRO A 363 -20.45 12.81 -3.97
CA PRO A 363 -19.62 12.91 -5.19
C PRO A 363 -19.98 14.10 -6.07
N GLN A 364 -21.27 14.46 -6.17
CA GLN A 364 -21.72 15.64 -6.90
C GLN A 364 -21.22 16.94 -6.26
N ASN A 365 -21.37 17.11 -4.94
CA ASN A 365 -20.92 18.31 -4.25
C ASN A 365 -19.38 18.39 -4.22
N SER A 366 -18.70 17.25 -4.19
CA SER A 366 -17.25 17.17 -4.33
C SER A 366 -16.78 17.67 -5.70
N ARG A 367 -17.51 17.36 -6.78
CA ARG A 367 -17.25 17.96 -8.11
C ARG A 367 -17.39 19.48 -8.11
N GLU A 368 -18.39 20.01 -7.40
CA GLU A 368 -18.59 21.46 -7.28
C GLU A 368 -17.42 22.12 -6.54
N LEU A 369 -16.92 21.49 -5.47
CA LEU A 369 -15.70 21.93 -4.79
C LEU A 369 -14.48 21.92 -5.72
N LEU A 370 -14.30 20.86 -6.52
CA LEU A 370 -13.22 20.79 -7.51
C LEU A 370 -13.32 21.90 -8.56
N ARG A 371 -14.53 22.21 -9.06
CA ARG A 371 -14.77 23.35 -9.98
C ARG A 371 -14.44 24.68 -9.31
N GLY A 372 -14.77 24.84 -8.04
CA GLY A 372 -14.40 26.00 -7.24
C GLY A 372 -12.88 26.18 -7.17
N LEU A 373 -12.13 25.11 -6.84
CA LEU A 373 -10.67 25.12 -6.83
C LEU A 373 -10.09 25.44 -8.22
N LEU A 374 -10.66 24.88 -9.29
CA LEU A 374 -10.22 25.13 -10.67
C LEU A 374 -10.44 26.59 -11.09
N SER A 375 -11.51 27.24 -10.63
CA SER A 375 -11.75 28.66 -10.92
C SER A 375 -10.77 29.61 -10.21
N ALA A 376 -10.17 29.16 -9.10
CA ALA A 376 -9.23 29.93 -8.30
C ALA A 376 -7.75 29.69 -8.65
N ALA A 377 -7.45 28.62 -9.41
CA ALA A 377 -6.11 28.23 -9.85
C ALA A 377 -5.68 28.93 -11.14
#